data_AF-A0A351KE85-F1
#
_entry.id   AF-A0A351KE85-F1
#
_cell.length_a   1.000
_cell.length_b   1.000
_cell.length_c   1.000
_cell.angle_alpha   90.00
_cell.angle_beta   90.00
_cell.angle_gamma   90.00
#
_symmetry.space_group_name_H-M   'P 1'
#
loop_
_entity.id
_entity.type
_entity.pdbx_description
1 polymer ?
#
loop_
_entity_poly.entity_id
_entity_poly.type
_entity_poly.pdbx_seq_one_letter_code
_entity_poly.pdbx_strand_id
1 'polypeptide(L)'
;MKKAVTLLMVLCLSMGALVGCGSKSTSSTGDAKKPAKDDKLTIYGIYKAGDQTWFIDEGNAAKDKTEEFGGHIIYVDAKMNPED
;
A
#
# COMPACT_ATOMS: atom_id res chain seq x y z
N MET A 1 -10.70 -30.09 4.00
CA MET A 1 -10.68 -28.77 4.68
C MET A 1 -9.30 -28.47 5.27
N LYS A 2 -8.83 -29.22 6.29
CA LYS A 2 -7.49 -28.99 6.89
C LYS A 2 -6.34 -29.00 5.89
N LYS A 3 -6.31 -29.99 4.97
CA LYS A 3 -5.28 -30.11 3.92
C LYS A 3 -5.32 -28.98 2.88
N ALA A 4 -6.52 -28.47 2.56
CA ALA A 4 -6.70 -27.35 1.63
C ALA A 4 -6.32 -26.02 2.27
N VAL A 5 -6.63 -25.83 3.56
CA VAL A 5 -6.18 -24.68 4.36
C VAL A 5 -4.66 -24.70 4.53
N THR A 6 -4.06 -25.88 4.78
CA THR A 6 -2.59 -26.02 4.83
C THR A 6 -1.94 -25.72 3.48
N LEU A 7 -2.53 -26.15 2.36
CA LEU A 7 -1.99 -25.87 1.02
C LEU A 7 -2.10 -24.37 0.67
N LEU A 8 -3.21 -23.72 1.03
CA LEU A 8 -3.41 -22.29 0.83
C LEU A 8 -2.45 -21.47 1.72
N MET A 9 -2.23 -21.87 2.97
CA MET A 9 -1.25 -21.24 3.85
C MET A 9 0.18 -21.39 3.32
N VAL A 10 0.56 -22.59 2.84
CA VAL A 10 1.89 -22.84 2.27
C VAL A 10 2.10 -22.02 0.99
N LEU A 11 1.08 -21.91 0.14
CA LEU A 11 1.12 -21.10 -1.08
C LEU A 11 1.25 -19.59 -0.75
N CYS A 12 0.52 -19.09 0.24
CA CYS A 12 0.63 -17.71 0.68
C CYS A 12 1.97 -17.41 1.39
N LEU A 13 2.55 -18.37 2.11
CA LEU A 13 3.84 -18.20 2.79
C LEU A 13 5.03 -18.29 1.82
N SER A 14 4.96 -19.13 0.79
CA SER A 14 6.05 -19.27 -0.19
C SER A 14 6.24 -18.02 -1.06
N MET A 15 5.20 -17.21 -1.26
CA MET A 15 5.34 -15.89 -1.88
C MET A 15 6.00 -14.85 -0.95
N GLY A 16 6.00 -15.06 0.37
CA GLY A 16 6.61 -14.15 1.34
C GLY A 16 8.13 -14.30 1.46
N ALA A 17 8.69 -15.45 1.11
CA ALA A 17 10.13 -15.72 1.24
C ALA A 17 11.02 -15.02 0.18
N LEU A 18 10.43 -14.49 -0.89
CA LEU A 18 11.13 -13.70 -1.93
C LEU A 18 11.19 -12.19 -1.61
N VAL A 19 10.49 -11.72 -0.57
CA VAL A 19 10.50 -10.33 -0.07
C VAL A 19 11.54 -10.14 1.06
N GLY A 20 12.40 -11.13 1.29
CA GLY A 20 13.40 -11.17 2.37
C GLY A 20 14.62 -10.25 2.24
N CYS A 21 14.68 -9.35 1.25
CA CYS A 21 15.66 -8.26 1.25
C CYS A 21 14.92 -6.92 1.18
N GLY A 22 14.48 -6.44 2.35
CA GLY A 22 13.82 -5.14 2.51
C GLY A 22 12.35 -5.26 2.89
N SER A 23 12.12 -5.41 4.20
CA SER A 23 10.83 -5.41 4.89
C SER A 23 9.70 -4.57 4.25
N LYS A 24 8.66 -5.21 3.68
CA LYS A 24 7.24 -4.95 4.03
C LYS A 24 6.29 -5.98 3.39
N SER A 25 5.34 -6.42 4.21
CA SER A 25 4.35 -7.48 4.00
C SER A 25 3.14 -7.02 3.17
N THR A 26 2.77 -7.77 2.14
CA THR A 26 1.43 -7.67 1.51
C THR A 26 0.51 -8.68 2.15
N SER A 27 -0.32 -8.21 3.09
CA SER A 27 -1.39 -8.96 3.72
C SER A 27 -2.70 -8.73 2.97
N SER A 28 -3.45 -9.82 2.79
CA SER A 28 -4.76 -9.88 2.17
C SER A 28 -5.73 -8.83 2.73
N THR A 29 -6.42 -8.16 1.81
CA THR A 29 -7.55 -7.25 1.98
C THR A 29 -8.63 -7.88 2.85
N GLY A 30 -8.57 -7.62 4.15
CA GLY A 30 -9.69 -7.75 5.07
C GLY A 30 -10.48 -6.44 5.09
N ASP A 31 -11.81 -6.53 5.17
CA ASP A 31 -12.77 -5.43 5.24
C ASP A 31 -12.21 -4.22 5.99
N ALA A 32 -11.82 -3.20 5.23
CA ALA A 32 -11.38 -1.92 5.78
C ALA A 32 -12.58 -1.29 6.48
N LYS A 33 -12.58 -1.36 7.82
CA LYS A 33 -13.55 -0.68 8.66
C LYS A 33 -13.55 0.81 8.29
N LYS A 34 -14.66 1.26 7.69
CA LYS A 34 -14.88 2.66 7.31
C LYS A 34 -14.53 3.57 8.49
N PRO A 35 -13.59 4.54 8.33
CA PRO A 35 -13.21 5.43 9.41
C PRO A 35 -14.44 6.22 9.91
N ALA A 36 -14.46 6.49 11.22
CA ALA A 36 -15.49 7.31 11.85
C ALA A 36 -15.57 8.67 11.13
N LYS A 37 -16.79 9.17 10.93
CA LYS A 37 -17.12 10.26 10.00
C LYS A 37 -16.44 11.62 10.28
N ASP A 38 -15.81 11.78 11.44
CA ASP A 38 -15.50 13.12 11.95
C ASP A 38 -14.04 13.55 11.71
N ASP A 39 -13.11 12.60 11.44
CA ASP A 39 -11.76 12.91 10.96
C ASP A 39 -11.53 12.24 9.61
N LYS A 40 -11.45 13.02 8.53
CA LYS A 40 -11.05 12.51 7.21
C LYS A 40 -9.67 11.87 7.33
N LEU A 41 -9.59 10.56 7.10
CA LEU A 41 -8.34 9.81 7.04
C LEU A 41 -7.38 10.52 6.09
N THR A 42 -6.28 11.06 6.63
CA THR A 42 -5.25 11.74 5.83
C THR A 42 -4.04 10.84 5.70
N ILE A 43 -3.68 10.49 4.47
CA ILE A 43 -2.54 9.64 4.14
C ILE A 43 -1.48 10.51 3.44
N TYR A 44 -0.21 10.31 3.77
CA TYR A 44 0.91 10.91 3.03
C TYR A 44 1.60 9.82 2.21
N GLY A 45 1.58 9.95 0.89
CA GLY A 45 2.34 9.09 -0.03
C GLY A 45 3.64 9.80 -0.39
N ILE A 46 4.76 9.36 0.17
CA ILE A 46 6.08 9.95 -0.07
C ILE A 46 6.82 9.08 -1.10
N TYR A 47 7.06 9.64 -2.29
CA TYR A 47 7.65 8.95 -3.43
C TYR A 47 9.08 9.43 -3.65
N LYS A 48 10.00 8.49 -3.87
CA LYS A 48 11.41 8.79 -4.10
C LYS A 48 11.64 9.53 -5.42
N ALA A 49 10.91 9.17 -6.47
CA ALA A 49 11.01 9.78 -7.79
C ALA A 49 9.59 9.93 -8.35
N GLY A 50 8.84 10.90 -7.82
CA GLY A 50 7.41 11.03 -8.10
C GLY A 50 7.06 11.34 -9.56
N ASP A 51 8.06 11.65 -10.38
CA ASP A 51 7.97 11.89 -11.81
C ASP A 51 8.07 10.62 -12.67
N GLN A 52 8.47 9.48 -12.09
CA GLN A 52 8.57 8.23 -12.82
C GLN A 52 7.21 7.53 -12.91
N THR A 53 6.89 7.00 -14.10
CA THR A 53 5.59 6.38 -14.42
C THR A 53 5.13 5.37 -13.38
N TRP A 54 6.04 4.52 -12.88
CA TRP A 54 5.72 3.54 -11.84
C TRP A 54 5.12 4.19 -10.57
N PHE A 55 5.73 5.27 -10.06
CA PHE A 55 5.28 5.93 -8.83
C PHE A 55 4.04 6.80 -9.04
N ILE A 56 3.84 7.29 -10.27
CA ILE A 56 2.59 7.96 -10.67
C ILE A 56 1.43 6.96 -10.64
N ASP A 57 1.60 5.81 -11.26
CA ASP A 57 0.56 4.78 -11.35
C ASP A 57 0.21 4.23 -9.97
N GLU A 58 1.22 3.95 -9.13
CA GLU A 58 1.02 3.51 -7.75
C GLU A 58 0.34 4.58 -6.90
N GLY A 59 0.74 5.85 -7.04
CA GLY A 59 0.14 6.98 -6.33
C GLY A 59 -1.31 7.23 -6.70
N ASN A 60 -1.66 7.11 -7.98
CA ASN A 60 -3.03 7.21 -8.45
C ASN A 60 -3.90 6.06 -7.89
N ALA A 61 -3.38 4.83 -7.90
CA ALA A 61 -4.10 3.69 -7.32
C ALA A 61 -4.34 3.86 -5.81
N ALA A 62 -3.36 4.39 -5.08
CA ALA A 62 -3.49 4.69 -3.66
C ALA A 62 -4.51 5.83 -3.41
N LYS A 63 -4.51 6.86 -4.26
CA LYS A 63 -5.48 7.95 -4.21
C LYS A 63 -6.90 7.46 -4.38
N ASP A 64 -7.17 6.69 -5.43
CA ASP A 64 -8.51 6.18 -5.74
C ASP A 64 -9.07 5.35 -4.58
N LYS A 65 -8.26 4.48 -3.98
CA LYS A 65 -8.66 3.71 -2.80
C LYS A 65 -8.86 4.56 -1.55
N THR A 66 -8.02 5.56 -1.33
CA THR A 66 -8.16 6.46 -0.18
C THR A 66 -9.46 7.25 -0.27
N GLU A 67 -9.80 7.74 -1.46
CA GLU A 67 -11.04 8.47 -1.72
C GLU A 67 -12.28 7.56 -1.61
N GLU A 68 -12.21 6.30 -2.06
CA GLU A 68 -13.27 5.29 -1.86
C GLU A 68 -13.62 5.10 -0.37
N PHE A 69 -12.62 5.20 0.53
CA PHE A 69 -12.84 5.11 1.98
C PHE A 69 -13.20 6.46 2.65
N GLY A 70 -13.37 7.53 1.88
CA GLY A 70 -13.70 8.87 2.38
C GLY A 70 -12.50 9.61 3.00
N GLY A 71 -11.28 9.14 2.73
CA GLY A 71 -10.05 9.80 3.11
C GLY A 71 -9.52 10.76 2.05
N HIS A 72 -8.35 11.31 2.30
CA HIS A 72 -7.57 12.10 1.37
C HIS A 72 -6.10 11.66 1.42
N ILE A 73 -5.45 11.59 0.27
CA ILE A 73 -4.00 11.36 0.17
C ILE A 73 -3.29 12.64 -0.27
N ILE A 74 -2.17 12.93 0.39
CA ILE A 74 -1.23 13.98 0.03
C ILE A 74 -0.06 13.31 -0.67
N TYR A 75 0.07 13.57 -1.97
CA TYR A 75 1.19 13.11 -2.78
C TYR A 75 2.41 14.00 -2.52
N VAL A 76 3.53 13.39 -2.10
CA VAL A 76 4.79 14.08 -1.84
C VAL A 76 5.86 13.45 -2.72
N ASP A 77 6.35 14.22 -3.68
CA ASP A 77 7.57 13.87 -4.39
C ASP A 77 8.78 14.35 -3.59
N ALA A 78 9.62 13.40 -3.17
CA ALA A 78 10.85 13.70 -2.46
C ALA A 78 11.90 14.35 -3.36
N LYS A 79 11.73 14.30 -4.70
CA LYS A 79 12.63 14.83 -5.75
C LYS A 79 14.08 14.34 -5.70
N MET A 80 14.50 13.69 -4.62
CA MET A 80 15.88 13.30 -4.34
C MET A 80 16.87 14.44 -4.62
N ASN A 81 16.50 15.68 -4.28
CA ASN A 81 17.39 16.82 -4.34
C ASN A 81 18.19 16.89 -3.02
N PRO A 82 19.49 16.52 -3.01
CA PRO A 82 20.31 16.60 -1.79
C PRO A 82 20.71 18.04 -1.42
N GLU A 83 20.42 19.01 -2.29
CA GLU A 83 20.82 20.43 -2.17
C GLU A 83 19.67 21.36 -1.75
N ASP A 84 18.44 20.82 -1.60
CA ASP A 84 17.28 21.51 -0.99
C ASP A 84 17.15 21.10 0.49
#